data_AF-A0A350H6C8-F1
#
_entry.id   AF-A0A350H6C8-F1
#
_cell.length_a   1.000
_cell.length_b   1.000
_cell.length_c   1.000
_cell.angle_alpha   90.00
_cell.angle_beta   90.00
_cell.angle_gamma   90.00
#
_symmetry.space_group_name_H-M   'P 1'
#
loop_
_entity.id
_entity.type
_entity.pdbx_description
1 polymer ?
#
loop_
_entity_poly.entity_id
_entity_poly.type
_entity_poly.pdbx_seq_one_letter_code
_entity_poly.pdbx_strand_id
1 'polypeptide(L)'
;MLRDKMEKKNVKDKRLLRIYLFTCLCLLLIMAAITRYEYNKYVNNNNDAIVRIVDCVKDKYPDVTDKEILNIIDDNSSPETNLFEKYGILKESDSIVDSNRSFYIKCLVINLGVVIIFALIVLLMIFLRNKSRDKEIKQIINYIEEINRKNYKLEIDDLSEDELSVLKNEIYKT
;
A
#
# COMPACT_ATOMS: atom_id res chain seq x y z
N MET A 1 36.07 1.44 -20.76
CA MET A 1 35.63 0.03 -20.67
C MET A 1 35.18 -0.41 -19.27
N LEU A 2 36.04 -0.51 -18.24
CA LEU A 2 35.59 -0.84 -16.87
C LEU A 2 34.70 0.26 -16.25
N ARG A 3 35.04 1.53 -16.52
CA ARG A 3 34.27 2.70 -16.07
C ARG A 3 32.85 2.74 -16.64
N ASP A 4 32.71 2.53 -17.96
CA ASP A 4 31.41 2.51 -18.65
C ASP A 4 30.50 1.40 -18.11
N LYS A 5 31.08 0.23 -17.79
CA LYS A 5 30.32 -0.90 -17.22
C LYS A 5 29.82 -0.60 -15.81
N MET A 6 30.61 0.05 -14.96
CA MET A 6 30.17 0.48 -13.63
C MET A 6 29.10 1.58 -13.67
N GLU A 7 29.20 2.48 -14.65
CA GLU A 7 28.25 3.58 -14.82
C GLU A 7 26.86 3.06 -15.24
N LYS A 8 26.80 2.08 -16.14
CA LYS A 8 25.53 1.51 -16.60
C LYS A 8 24.88 0.53 -15.61
N LYS A 9 25.65 -0.21 -14.79
CA LYS A 9 25.13 -0.95 -13.62
C LYS A 9 24.33 -0.04 -12.69
N ASN A 10 24.93 1.11 -12.35
CA ASN A 10 24.27 2.14 -11.55
C ASN A 10 22.95 2.61 -12.19
N VAL A 11 22.81 2.59 -13.52
CA VAL A 11 21.56 2.97 -14.21
C VAL A 11 20.46 1.92 -14.05
N LYS A 12 20.77 0.61 -14.14
CA LYS A 12 19.77 -0.49 -14.00
C LYS A 12 19.29 -0.63 -12.55
N ASP A 13 20.20 -0.54 -11.57
CA ASP A 13 19.84 -0.55 -10.15
C ASP A 13 19.00 0.68 -9.78
N LYS A 14 19.35 1.87 -10.31
CA LYS A 14 18.51 3.07 -10.19
C LYS A 14 17.14 2.89 -10.87
N ARG A 15 17.05 2.18 -11.99
CA ARG A 15 15.77 1.90 -12.68
C ARG A 15 14.87 0.98 -11.84
N LEU A 16 15.42 -0.08 -11.27
CA LEU A 16 14.69 -0.97 -10.36
C LEU A 16 14.22 -0.24 -9.12
N LEU A 17 15.09 0.56 -8.50
CA LEU A 17 14.74 1.41 -7.38
C LEU A 17 13.59 2.37 -7.73
N ARG A 18 13.63 3.01 -8.91
CA ARG A 18 12.53 3.85 -9.40
C ARG A 18 11.22 3.10 -9.54
N ILE A 19 11.24 1.85 -10.02
CA ILE A 19 10.03 1.02 -10.13
C ILE A 19 9.47 0.73 -8.75
N TYR A 20 10.30 0.30 -7.79
CA TYR A 20 9.84 0.06 -6.41
C TYR A 20 9.26 1.32 -5.76
N LEU A 21 9.94 2.47 -5.90
CA LEU A 21 9.46 3.74 -5.40
C LEU A 21 8.12 4.15 -6.02
N PHE A 22 7.97 3.98 -7.34
CA PHE A 22 6.72 4.24 -8.03
C PHE A 22 5.61 3.33 -7.53
N THR A 23 5.87 2.03 -7.34
CA THR A 23 4.86 1.10 -6.79
C THR A 23 4.45 1.45 -5.36
N CYS A 24 5.38 1.89 -4.51
CA CYS A 24 5.06 2.38 -3.18
C CYS A 24 4.23 3.67 -3.23
N LEU A 25 4.57 4.61 -4.12
CA LEU A 25 3.80 5.84 -4.31
C LEU A 25 2.36 5.53 -4.74
N CYS A 26 2.17 4.61 -5.67
CA CYS A 26 0.84 4.17 -6.09
C CYS A 26 0.04 3.59 -4.92
N LEU A 27 0.65 2.75 -4.08
CA LEU A 27 -0.01 2.23 -2.89
C LEU A 27 -0.44 3.36 -1.94
N LEU A 28 0.45 4.33 -1.68
CA LEU A 28 0.13 5.46 -0.81
C LEU A 28 -1.05 6.28 -1.34
N LEU A 29 -1.12 6.52 -2.65
CA LEU A 29 -2.24 7.22 -3.28
C LEU A 29 -3.55 6.44 -3.16
N ILE A 30 -3.51 5.12 -3.36
CA ILE A 30 -4.68 4.25 -3.20
C ILE A 30 -5.17 4.28 -1.75
N MET A 31 -4.26 4.11 -0.78
CA MET A 31 -4.61 4.16 0.64
C MET A 31 -5.20 5.52 1.02
N ALA A 32 -4.59 6.62 0.58
CA ALA A 32 -5.12 7.97 0.83
C ALA A 32 -6.53 8.16 0.25
N ALA A 33 -6.81 7.63 -0.94
CA ALA A 33 -8.14 7.68 -1.55
C ALA A 33 -9.16 6.86 -0.74
N ILE A 34 -8.78 5.66 -0.28
CA ILE A 34 -9.62 4.81 0.57
C ILE A 34 -9.92 5.52 1.89
N THR A 35 -8.90 6.03 2.59
CA THR A 35 -9.07 6.76 3.85
C THR A 35 -9.98 7.98 3.69
N ARG A 36 -9.84 8.72 2.59
CA ARG A 36 -10.72 9.86 2.29
C ARG A 36 -12.17 9.43 2.11
N TYR A 37 -12.41 8.33 1.39
CA TYR A 37 -13.74 7.77 1.21
C TYR A 37 -14.34 7.29 2.55
N GLU A 38 -13.55 6.59 3.36
CA GLU A 38 -13.95 6.14 4.69
C GLU A 38 -14.38 7.29 5.60
N TYR A 39 -13.54 8.33 5.66
CA TYR A 39 -13.81 9.53 6.44
C TYR A 39 -15.10 10.22 6.00
N ASN A 40 -15.29 10.43 4.70
CA ASN A 40 -16.51 11.05 4.17
C ASN A 40 -17.76 10.25 4.54
N LYS A 41 -17.70 8.91 4.45
CA LYS A 41 -18.84 8.06 4.79
C LYS A 41 -19.13 8.08 6.30
N TYR A 42 -18.09 8.09 7.12
CA TYR A 42 -18.21 8.22 8.57
C TYR A 42 -18.88 9.54 8.97
N VAL A 43 -18.41 10.67 8.40
CA VAL A 43 -18.97 12.00 8.62
C VAL A 43 -20.44 12.05 8.20
N ASN A 44 -20.78 11.57 7.00
CA ASN A 44 -22.16 11.58 6.52
C ASN A 44 -23.09 10.80 7.46
N ASN A 45 -22.70 9.59 7.86
CA ASN A 45 -23.52 8.77 8.76
C ASN A 45 -23.74 9.44 10.13
N ASN A 46 -22.71 10.12 10.67
CA ASN A 46 -22.82 10.87 11.92
C ASN A 46 -23.70 12.11 11.76
N ASN A 47 -23.49 12.89 10.71
CA ASN A 47 -24.30 14.08 10.42
C ASN A 47 -25.78 13.71 10.24
N ASP A 48 -26.07 12.63 9.52
CA ASP A 48 -27.44 12.11 9.37
C ASP A 48 -28.04 11.68 10.72
N ALA A 49 -27.23 11.10 11.62
CA ALA A 49 -27.70 10.76 12.97
C ALA A 49 -28.00 12.02 13.80
N ILE A 50 -27.13 13.04 13.75
CA ILE A 50 -27.33 14.32 14.42
C ILE A 50 -28.59 15.01 13.89
N VAL A 51 -28.77 15.12 12.56
CA VAL A 51 -29.95 15.74 11.95
C VAL A 51 -31.22 15.05 12.41
N ARG A 52 -31.26 13.71 12.42
CA ARG A 52 -32.43 12.96 12.92
C ARG A 52 -32.72 13.21 14.41
N ILE A 53 -31.68 13.39 15.23
CA ILE A 53 -31.86 13.78 16.64
C ILE A 53 -32.43 15.20 16.72
N VAL A 54 -31.90 16.15 15.95
CA VAL A 54 -32.36 17.54 15.89
C VAL A 54 -33.82 17.61 15.45
N ASP A 55 -34.21 16.87 14.41
CA ASP A 55 -35.60 16.78 13.94
C ASP A 55 -36.53 16.29 15.06
N CYS A 56 -36.13 15.24 15.79
CA CYS A 56 -36.89 14.70 16.91
C CYS A 56 -37.00 15.70 18.08
N VAL A 57 -35.93 16.45 18.38
CA VAL A 57 -35.94 17.49 19.42
C VAL A 57 -36.89 18.62 19.03
N LYS A 58 -36.79 19.14 17.80
CA LYS A 58 -37.65 20.24 17.33
C LYS A 58 -39.12 19.86 17.25
N ASP A 59 -39.43 18.63 16.86
CA ASP A 59 -40.81 18.13 16.83
C ASP A 59 -41.45 18.12 18.23
N LYS A 60 -40.67 17.75 19.25
CA LYS A 60 -41.17 17.66 20.65
C LYS A 60 -41.02 18.95 21.46
N TYR A 61 -40.05 19.80 21.12
CA TYR A 61 -39.67 21.00 21.84
C TYR A 61 -39.47 22.16 20.85
N PRO A 62 -40.55 22.73 20.29
CA PRO A 62 -40.48 23.74 19.23
C PRO A 62 -39.88 25.08 19.68
N ASP A 63 -39.82 25.34 20.98
CA ASP A 63 -39.25 26.57 21.55
C ASP A 63 -37.72 26.57 21.55
N VAL A 64 -37.08 25.40 21.36
CA VAL A 64 -35.62 25.29 21.32
C VAL A 64 -35.10 25.92 20.03
N THR A 65 -34.19 26.88 20.17
CA THR A 65 -33.64 27.63 19.05
C THR A 65 -32.49 26.89 18.36
N ASP A 66 -32.29 27.15 17.07
CA ASP A 66 -31.17 26.59 16.28
C ASP A 66 -29.81 26.91 16.91
N LYS A 67 -29.69 28.09 17.52
CA LYS A 67 -28.47 28.53 18.19
C LYS A 67 -28.15 27.70 19.43
N GLU A 68 -29.16 27.33 20.21
CA GLU A 68 -28.99 26.44 21.37
C GLU A 68 -28.55 25.05 20.94
N ILE A 69 -29.13 24.52 19.86
CA ILE A 69 -28.74 23.22 19.29
C ILE A 69 -27.29 23.26 18.78
N LEU A 70 -26.91 24.28 18.02
CA LEU A 70 -25.54 24.43 17.51
C LEU A 70 -24.51 24.56 18.63
N ASN A 71 -24.83 25.31 19.69
CA ASN A 71 -23.95 25.42 20.86
C ASN A 71 -23.70 24.05 21.52
N ILE A 72 -24.69 23.14 21.53
CA ILE A 72 -24.52 21.79 22.07
C ILE A 72 -23.65 20.94 21.14
N ILE A 73 -23.84 21.04 19.83
CA ILE A 73 -23.05 20.29 18.83
C ILE A 73 -21.58 20.71 18.86
N ASP A 74 -21.32 22.01 19.01
CA ASP A 74 -19.98 22.59 19.03
C ASP A 74 -19.31 22.50 20.42
N ASP A 75 -20.05 22.08 21.45
CA ASP A 75 -19.49 21.92 22.79
C ASP A 75 -18.52 20.73 22.84
N ASN A 76 -17.28 21.03 23.21
CA ASN A 76 -16.21 20.04 23.36
C ASN A 76 -16.06 19.55 24.81
N SER A 77 -16.95 19.96 25.71
CA SER A 77 -17.00 19.44 27.07
C SER A 77 -17.36 17.96 27.07
N SER A 78 -16.78 17.19 28.01
CA SER A 78 -17.16 15.79 28.16
C SER A 78 -18.52 15.72 28.85
N PRO A 79 -19.54 15.09 28.23
CA PRO A 79 -20.85 14.98 28.86
C PRO A 79 -20.71 14.20 30.17
N GLU A 80 -21.36 14.71 31.23
CA GLU A 80 -21.33 14.11 32.57
C GLU A 80 -22.02 12.74 32.64
N THR A 81 -22.85 12.41 31.65
CA THR A 81 -23.72 11.23 31.67
C THR A 81 -23.25 10.16 30.69
N ASN A 82 -23.08 8.94 31.20
CA ASN A 82 -22.82 7.74 30.40
C ASN A 82 -24.13 7.07 29.93
N LEU A 83 -25.00 7.82 29.24
CA LEU A 83 -26.32 7.33 28.84
C LEU A 83 -26.26 6.01 28.04
N PHE A 84 -25.30 5.92 27.11
CA PHE A 84 -25.18 4.80 26.18
C PHE A 84 -24.60 3.52 26.81
N GLU A 85 -23.90 3.62 27.94
CA GLU A 85 -23.35 2.45 28.65
C GLU A 85 -24.47 1.52 29.15
N LYS A 86 -25.63 2.07 29.53
CA LYS A 86 -26.81 1.28 29.93
C LYS A 86 -27.35 0.39 28.80
N TYR A 87 -27.02 0.72 27.56
CA TYR A 87 -27.38 -0.04 26.37
C TYR A 87 -26.22 -0.91 25.87
N GLY A 88 -25.15 -1.06 26.66
CA GLY A 88 -23.97 -1.85 26.30
C GLY A 88 -23.07 -1.19 25.26
N ILE A 89 -23.22 0.12 25.03
CA ILE A 89 -22.38 0.90 24.10
C ILE A 89 -21.36 1.67 24.94
N LEU A 90 -20.10 1.28 24.84
CA LEU A 90 -19.01 1.92 25.56
C LEU A 90 -18.46 3.07 24.72
N LYS A 91 -18.47 4.29 25.29
CA LYS A 91 -18.05 5.52 24.60
C LYS A 91 -16.64 5.43 23.99
N GLU A 92 -15.74 4.68 24.63
CA GLU A 92 -14.34 4.59 24.24
C GLU A 92 -14.09 3.63 23.06
N SER A 93 -14.93 2.61 22.90
CA SER A 93 -14.70 1.52 21.95
C SER A 93 -15.75 1.39 20.85
N ASP A 94 -16.93 1.99 21.05
CA ASP A 94 -18.09 1.78 20.19
C ASP A 94 -18.52 3.03 19.44
N SER A 95 -18.86 2.82 18.17
CA SER A 95 -19.64 3.80 17.42
C SER A 95 -21.08 3.74 17.87
N ILE A 96 -21.62 4.87 18.36
CA ILE A 96 -23.05 5.02 18.69
C ILE A 96 -23.91 4.79 17.43
N VAL A 97 -23.41 5.21 16.26
CA VAL A 97 -24.06 4.98 14.98
C VAL A 97 -23.66 3.58 14.47
N ASP A 98 -24.57 2.61 14.54
CA ASP A 98 -24.26 1.21 14.24
C ASP A 98 -23.88 0.97 12.75
N SER A 99 -24.40 1.80 11.84
CA SER A 99 -24.00 1.76 10.43
C SER A 99 -22.51 2.10 10.23
N ASN A 100 -21.94 2.92 11.10
CA ASN A 100 -20.50 3.22 11.10
C ASN A 100 -19.67 2.04 11.58
N ARG A 101 -20.13 1.28 12.58
CA ARG A 101 -19.44 0.05 13.03
C ARG A 101 -19.37 -0.98 11.91
N SER A 102 -20.51 -1.28 11.30
CA SER A 102 -20.59 -2.25 10.20
C SER A 102 -19.77 -1.83 8.97
N PHE A 103 -19.76 -0.52 8.66
CA PHE A 103 -18.94 0.02 7.59
C PHE A 103 -17.45 -0.06 7.90
N TYR A 104 -17.04 0.31 9.12
CA TYR A 104 -15.66 0.22 9.58
C TYR A 104 -15.09 -1.19 9.44
N ILE A 105 -15.83 -2.23 9.86
CA ILE A 105 -15.36 -3.62 9.74
C ILE A 105 -15.14 -3.99 8.27
N LYS A 106 -16.04 -3.62 7.36
CA LYS A 106 -15.88 -3.88 5.91
C LYS A 106 -14.64 -3.18 5.36
N CYS A 107 -14.45 -1.91 5.71
CA CYS A 107 -13.30 -1.12 5.33
C CYS A 107 -11.99 -1.73 5.84
N LEU A 108 -11.96 -2.19 7.09
CA LEU A 108 -10.82 -2.86 7.69
C LEU A 108 -10.44 -4.14 6.92
N VAL A 109 -11.43 -4.95 6.52
CA VAL A 109 -11.20 -6.14 5.69
C VAL A 109 -10.64 -5.76 4.31
N ILE A 110 -11.18 -4.70 3.68
CA ILE A 110 -10.68 -4.20 2.39
C ILE A 110 -9.23 -3.72 2.51
N ASN A 111 -8.92 -2.91 3.53
CA ASN A 111 -7.57 -2.39 3.77
C ASN A 111 -6.55 -3.52 3.99
N LEU A 112 -6.90 -4.51 4.81
CA LEU A 112 -6.06 -5.71 4.99
C LEU A 112 -5.85 -6.45 3.67
N GLY A 113 -6.91 -6.62 2.87
CA GLY A 113 -6.81 -7.23 1.55
C GLY A 113 -5.85 -6.49 0.62
N VAL A 114 -5.92 -5.15 0.58
CA VAL A 114 -5.01 -4.31 -0.22
C VAL A 114 -3.55 -4.50 0.21
N VAL A 115 -3.28 -4.53 1.52
CA VAL A 115 -1.92 -4.75 2.05
C VAL A 115 -1.39 -6.13 1.67
N ILE A 116 -2.21 -7.18 1.78
CA ILE A 116 -1.83 -8.55 1.42
C ILE A 116 -1.53 -8.64 -0.08
N ILE A 117 -2.38 -8.08 -0.94
CA ILE A 117 -2.18 -8.06 -2.39
C ILE A 117 -0.88 -7.33 -2.74
N PHE A 118 -0.61 -6.20 -2.09
CA PHE A 118 0.64 -5.46 -2.31
C PHE A 118 1.87 -6.29 -1.91
N ALA A 119 1.83 -6.96 -0.77
CA ALA A 119 2.90 -7.85 -0.33
C ALA A 119 3.16 -8.97 -1.35
N LEU A 120 2.11 -9.58 -1.90
CA LEU A 120 2.22 -10.60 -2.95
C LEU A 120 2.85 -10.04 -4.24
N ILE A 121 2.49 -8.82 -4.65
CA ILE A 121 3.07 -8.16 -5.82
C ILE A 121 4.59 -7.94 -5.62
N VAL A 122 5.01 -7.48 -4.45
CA VAL A 122 6.42 -7.28 -4.11
C VAL A 122 7.18 -8.61 -4.11
N LEU A 123 6.61 -9.65 -3.50
CA LEU A 123 7.19 -11.00 -3.50
C LEU A 123 7.35 -11.55 -4.92
N LEU A 124 6.33 -11.37 -5.78
CA LEU A 124 6.37 -11.80 -7.17
C LEU A 124 7.45 -11.06 -7.97
N MET A 125 7.61 -9.75 -7.76
CA MET A 125 8.70 -8.98 -8.37
C MET A 125 10.08 -9.53 -7.97
N ILE A 126 10.27 -9.85 -6.69
CA ILE A 126 11.53 -10.42 -6.18
C ILE A 126 11.77 -11.80 -6.79
N PHE A 127 10.73 -12.65 -6.83
CA PHE A 127 10.82 -13.99 -7.39
C PHE A 127 11.20 -13.98 -8.87
N LEU A 128 10.54 -13.16 -9.68
CA LEU A 128 10.85 -13.01 -11.12
C LEU A 128 12.29 -12.54 -11.34
N ARG A 129 12.77 -11.60 -10.52
CA ARG A 129 14.15 -11.12 -10.56
C ARG A 129 15.14 -12.25 -10.26
N ASN A 130 14.90 -13.03 -9.21
CA ASN A 130 15.78 -14.14 -8.84
C ASN A 130 15.81 -15.20 -9.95
N LYS A 131 14.66 -15.56 -10.53
CA LYS A 131 14.58 -16.51 -11.64
C LYS A 131 15.37 -16.06 -12.88
N SER A 132 15.37 -14.75 -13.20
CA SER A 132 16.21 -14.20 -14.28
C SER A 132 17.69 -14.40 -13.99
N ARG A 133 18.12 -14.08 -12.76
CA ARG A 133 19.52 -14.24 -12.34
C ARG A 133 19.97 -15.71 -12.37
N ASP A 134 19.12 -16.63 -11.92
CA ASP A 134 19.43 -18.07 -11.97
C ASP A 134 19.64 -18.57 -13.40
N LYS A 135 18.86 -18.06 -14.36
CA LYS A 135 19.01 -18.39 -15.79
C LYS A 135 20.34 -17.86 -16.33
N GLU A 136 20.70 -16.62 -16.01
CA GLU A 136 21.98 -16.02 -16.41
C GLU A 136 23.17 -16.76 -15.81
N ILE A 137 23.11 -17.15 -14.53
CA ILE A 137 24.13 -17.97 -13.87
C ILE A 137 24.31 -19.31 -14.59
N LYS A 138 23.22 -20.02 -14.91
CA LYS A 138 23.30 -21.29 -15.65
C LYS A 138 23.94 -21.14 -17.02
N GLN A 139 23.64 -20.05 -17.73
CA GLN A 139 24.30 -19.76 -19.00
C GLN A 139 25.81 -19.59 -18.81
N ILE A 140 26.25 -18.82 -17.80
CA ILE A 140 27.67 -18.64 -17.47
C ILE A 140 28.35 -19.97 -17.14
N ILE A 141 27.70 -20.83 -16.34
CA ILE A 141 28.22 -22.17 -16.02
C ILE A 141 28.44 -22.99 -17.30
N ASN A 142 27.44 -23.05 -18.18
CA ASN A 142 27.57 -23.76 -19.46
C ASN A 142 28.70 -23.19 -20.33
N TYR A 143 28.87 -21.86 -20.36
CA TYR A 143 29.98 -21.23 -21.09
C TYR A 143 31.35 -21.68 -20.55
N ILE A 144 31.51 -21.74 -19.22
CA ILE A 144 32.76 -22.21 -18.59
C ILE A 144 33.01 -23.70 -18.94
N GLU A 145 31.97 -24.53 -18.95
CA GLU A 145 32.10 -25.96 -19.29
C GLU A 145 32.58 -26.19 -20.73
N GLU A 146 32.07 -25.41 -21.69
CA GLU A 146 32.48 -25.51 -23.09
C GLU A 146 33.92 -25.02 -23.31
N ILE A 147 34.32 -23.94 -22.63
CA ILE A 147 35.72 -23.47 -22.62
C ILE A 147 36.64 -24.58 -22.07
N ASN A 148 36.26 -25.23 -20.97
CA ASN A 148 37.02 -26.34 -20.40
C ASN A 148 37.14 -27.54 -21.35
N ARG A 149 36.18 -27.73 -22.26
CA ARG A 149 36.22 -28.75 -23.32
C ARG A 149 37.00 -28.31 -24.56
N LYS A 150 37.64 -27.13 -24.54
CA LYS A 150 38.31 -26.48 -25.68
C LYS A 150 37.36 -26.19 -26.86
N ASN A 151 36.06 -26.07 -26.60
CA ASN A 151 35.08 -25.71 -27.61
C ASN A 151 34.78 -24.20 -27.55
N TYR A 152 35.40 -23.45 -28.46
CA TYR A 152 35.31 -21.98 -28.51
C TYR A 152 34.23 -21.45 -29.47
N LYS A 153 33.44 -22.34 -30.12
CA LYS A 153 32.35 -21.95 -31.01
C LYS A 153 31.10 -21.57 -30.20
N LEU A 154 31.11 -20.40 -29.58
CA LEU A 154 29.95 -19.91 -28.84
C LEU A 154 29.62 -18.46 -29.23
N GLU A 155 28.38 -18.28 -29.69
CA GLU A 155 27.79 -16.96 -29.90
C GLU A 155 27.42 -16.37 -28.53
N ILE A 156 28.03 -15.23 -28.22
CA ILE A 156 27.66 -14.45 -27.06
C ILE A 156 26.50 -13.57 -27.50
N ASP A 157 25.28 -14.03 -27.20
CA ASP A 157 24.10 -13.18 -27.28
C ASP A 157 24.25 -11.95 -26.37
N ASP A 158 23.73 -10.84 -26.88
CA ASP A 158 24.04 -9.47 -26.51
C ASP A 158 23.66 -9.10 -25.06
N LEU A 159 24.38 -8.09 -24.54
CA LEU A 159 24.60 -7.83 -23.12
C LEU A 159 23.36 -7.32 -22.35
N SER A 160 22.97 -8.06 -21.29
CA SER A 160 22.56 -7.37 -20.04
C SER A 160 23.82 -6.77 -19.41
N GLU A 161 23.77 -5.62 -18.72
CA GLU A 161 24.96 -5.00 -18.11
C GLU A 161 24.89 -5.04 -16.57
N ASP A 162 24.76 -6.23 -16.02
CA ASP A 162 24.85 -6.52 -14.58
C ASP A 162 26.14 -7.31 -14.25
N GLU A 163 26.36 -7.59 -12.96
CA GLU A 163 27.55 -8.27 -12.45
C GLU A 163 27.82 -9.61 -13.17
N LEU A 164 26.76 -10.31 -13.55
CA LEU A 164 26.81 -11.58 -14.27
C LEU A 164 27.39 -11.38 -15.68
N SER A 165 27.03 -10.29 -16.36
CA SER A 165 27.60 -9.98 -17.67
C SER A 165 29.01 -9.40 -17.63
N VAL A 166 29.38 -8.70 -16.55
CA VAL A 166 30.80 -8.37 -16.31
C VAL A 166 31.61 -9.66 -16.18
N LEU A 167 31.12 -10.62 -15.37
CA LEU A 167 31.75 -11.92 -15.19
C LEU A 167 31.85 -12.69 -16.52
N LYS A 168 30.76 -12.77 -17.29
CA LYS A 168 30.72 -13.41 -18.62
C LYS A 168 31.79 -12.83 -19.56
N ASN A 169 31.97 -11.51 -19.53
CA ASN A 169 32.95 -10.82 -20.37
C ASN A 169 34.41 -11.04 -19.92
N GLU A 170 34.67 -11.12 -18.62
CA GLU A 170 36.03 -11.44 -18.14
C GLU A 170 36.40 -12.90 -18.46
N ILE A 171 35.45 -13.83 -18.36
CA ILE A 171 35.64 -15.22 -18.80
C ILE A 171 35.98 -15.29 -20.29
N TYR A 172 35.28 -14.53 -21.14
CA TYR A 172 35.52 -14.53 -22.59
C TYR A 172 36.93 -14.05 -22.99
N LYS A 173 37.54 -13.15 -22.23
CA LYS A 173 38.88 -12.63 -22.52
C LYS A 173 40.01 -13.58 -22.10
N THR A 174 39.70 -14.59 -21.28
CA THR A 174 40.69 -15.53 -20.72
C THR A 174 40.95 -16.65 -21.71
#